data_AF-A0A2S6UIJ9-F1
#
_entry.id   AF-A0A2S6UIJ9-F1
#
_cell.length_a   1.000
_cell.length_b   1.000
_cell.length_c   1.000
_cell.angle_alpha   90.00
_cell.angle_beta   90.00
_cell.angle_gamma   90.00
#
_symmetry.space_group_name_H-M   'P 1'
#
loop_
_entity.id
_entity.type
_entity.pdbx_description
1 polymer ?
#
loop_
_entity_poly.entity_id
_entity_poly.type
_entity_poly.pdbx_seq_one_letter_code
_entity_poly.pdbx_strand_id
1 'polypeptide(L)'
;MLRIRFSQFIIAVISAVLLGLFVTIYVLHNTLVDIEDSLPITVTEQERDLALLYQGFSGLAGAISIAKNIPSKQRLDEARALAQTVNKRLKQIRNTYNFDNLIGASAIHAIVSPAIFDIERWLRAGVYDFAPGSRVVLNLIDRRADTALKKFARLLSQARETATGIYRQQGKRIQQLRRTVNLLLGFMSAMIIALIVLYSAIKRPSGRLSTRRTPRNGRAGPRANFWPI
;
A
#
# COMPACT_ATOMS: atom_id res chain seq x y z
N MET A 1 47.91 -2.36 27.00
CA MET A 1 47.17 -3.26 26.08
C MET A 1 45.65 -3.32 26.34
N LEU A 2 45.17 -3.43 27.58
CA LEU A 2 43.72 -3.56 27.89
C LEU A 2 42.84 -2.39 27.38
N ARG A 3 43.35 -1.16 27.48
CA ARG A 3 42.64 0.08 27.08
C ARG A 3 42.43 0.23 25.56
N ILE A 4 43.35 -0.33 24.75
CA ILE A 4 43.27 -0.32 23.28
C ILE A 4 42.22 -1.32 22.79
N ARG A 5 42.17 -2.52 23.39
CA ARG A 5 41.11 -3.51 23.13
C ARG A 5 39.72 -3.00 23.51
N PHE A 6 39.64 -2.21 24.57
CA PHE A 6 38.39 -1.60 25.02
C PHE A 6 37.89 -0.50 24.06
N SER A 7 38.79 0.35 23.55
CA SER A 7 38.45 1.37 22.55
C SER A 7 37.99 0.76 21.23
N GLN A 8 38.67 -0.30 20.75
CA GLN A 8 38.24 -1.01 19.54
C GLN A 8 36.88 -1.69 19.70
N PHE A 9 36.57 -2.20 20.90
CA PHE A 9 35.25 -2.77 21.18
C PHE A 9 34.13 -1.72 21.15
N ILE A 10 34.35 -0.52 21.72
CA ILE A 10 33.37 0.58 21.68
C ILE A 10 33.13 1.04 20.24
N ILE A 11 34.19 1.18 19.43
CA ILE A 11 34.08 1.56 18.02
C ILE A 11 33.28 0.51 17.24
N ALA A 12 33.49 -0.79 17.50
CA ALA A 12 32.74 -1.87 16.87
C ALA A 12 31.23 -1.80 17.21
N VAL A 13 30.89 -1.48 18.46
CA VAL A 13 29.49 -1.32 18.89
C VAL A 13 28.82 -0.12 18.22
N ILE A 14 29.49 1.04 18.19
CA ILE A 14 28.95 2.25 17.52
C ILE A 14 28.76 2.00 16.02
N SER A 15 29.72 1.33 15.39
CA SER A 15 29.64 0.98 13.96
C SER A 15 28.48 0.04 13.67
N ALA A 16 28.24 -0.96 14.52
CA ALA A 16 27.10 -1.87 14.40
C ALA A 16 25.76 -1.14 14.55
N VAL A 17 25.67 -0.16 15.47
CA VAL A 17 24.47 0.66 15.67
C VAL A 17 24.18 1.53 14.44
N LEU A 18 25.20 2.19 13.89
CA LEU A 18 25.05 3.04 12.70
C LEU A 18 24.64 2.22 11.47
N LEU A 19 25.22 1.03 11.31
CA LEU A 19 24.89 0.14 10.20
C LEU A 19 23.45 -0.41 10.32
N GLY A 20 23.00 -0.73 11.53
CA GLY A 20 21.61 -1.09 11.79
C GLY A 20 20.62 0.04 11.50
N LEU A 21 20.96 1.27 11.87
CA LEU A 21 20.18 2.48 11.55
C LEU A 21 20.09 2.71 10.04
N PHE A 22 21.21 2.61 9.33
CA PHE A 22 21.25 2.78 7.88
C PHE A 22 20.38 1.75 7.16
N VAL A 23 20.49 0.46 7.52
CA VAL A 23 19.66 -0.60 6.94
C VAL A 23 18.17 -0.36 7.24
N THR A 24 17.84 0.09 8.45
CA THR A 24 16.46 0.43 8.83
C THR A 24 15.89 1.53 7.94
N ILE A 25 16.63 2.64 7.81
CA ILE A 25 16.21 3.79 7.00
C ILE A 25 16.06 3.40 5.53
N TYR A 26 17.03 2.64 5.00
CA TYR A 26 17.02 2.19 3.60
C TYR A 26 15.82 1.30 3.29
N VAL A 27 15.55 0.31 4.14
CA VAL A 27 14.38 -0.58 3.98
C VAL A 27 13.08 0.20 4.13
N LEU A 28 12.99 1.10 5.11
CA LEU A 28 11.78 1.88 5.34
C LEU A 28 11.49 2.80 4.16
N HIS A 29 12.50 3.49 3.63
CA HIS A 29 12.37 4.38 2.48
C HIS A 29 11.88 3.64 1.23
N ASN A 30 12.55 2.55 0.85
CA ASN A 30 12.16 1.79 -0.35
C ASN A 30 10.77 1.16 -0.20
N THR A 31 10.39 0.75 1.02
CA THR A 31 9.08 0.13 1.24
C THR A 31 7.95 1.18 1.28
N LEU A 32 8.21 2.38 1.81
CA LEU A 32 7.25 3.48 1.83
C LEU A 32 6.94 3.96 0.41
N VAL A 33 7.97 4.16 -0.42
CA VAL A 33 7.81 4.58 -1.82
C VAL A 33 7.00 3.55 -2.63
N ASP A 34 7.31 2.25 -2.48
CA ASP A 34 6.56 1.17 -3.16
C ASP A 34 5.09 1.05 -2.70
N ILE A 35 4.80 1.40 -1.44
CA ILE A 35 3.42 1.38 -0.90
C ILE A 35 2.66 2.64 -1.34
N GLU A 36 3.32 3.80 -1.38
CA GLU A 36 2.74 5.07 -1.80
C GLU A 36 2.33 5.03 -3.29
N ASP A 37 3.16 4.41 -4.14
CA ASP A 37 2.85 4.21 -5.57
C ASP A 37 1.72 3.22 -5.85
N SER A 38 1.27 2.46 -4.85
CA SER A 38 0.25 1.41 -5.01
C SER A 38 -0.90 1.49 -4.00
N LEU A 39 -1.15 2.66 -3.42
CA LEU A 39 -2.10 2.80 -2.30
C LEU A 39 -3.47 2.15 -2.58
N PRO A 40 -3.90 1.15 -1.78
CA PRO A 40 -5.09 0.36 -2.05
C PRO A 40 -6.40 1.16 -2.05
N ILE A 41 -6.41 2.36 -1.46
CA ILE A 41 -7.59 3.23 -1.40
C ILE A 41 -7.92 3.82 -2.78
N THR A 42 -6.92 4.24 -3.56
CA THR A 42 -7.14 4.84 -4.89
C THR A 42 -7.59 3.79 -5.90
N VAL A 43 -7.06 2.57 -5.81
CA VAL A 43 -7.50 1.42 -6.61
C VAL A 43 -8.96 1.06 -6.30
N THR A 44 -9.34 1.01 -5.02
CA THR A 44 -10.72 0.70 -4.61
C THR A 44 -11.72 1.75 -5.10
N GLU A 45 -11.39 3.04 -4.96
CA GLU A 45 -12.24 4.13 -5.44
C GLU A 45 -12.40 4.10 -6.96
N GLN A 46 -11.31 3.84 -7.68
CA GLN A 46 -11.35 3.70 -9.14
C GLN A 46 -12.24 2.52 -9.56
N GLU A 47 -12.09 1.34 -8.94
CA GLU A 47 -12.93 0.17 -9.26
C GLU A 47 -14.42 0.45 -9.04
N ARG A 48 -14.74 1.12 -7.93
CA ARG A 48 -16.10 1.58 -7.64
C ARG A 48 -16.59 2.52 -8.73
N ASP A 49 -15.81 3.52 -9.09
CA ASP A 49 -16.21 4.54 -10.06
C ASP A 49 -16.37 3.95 -11.48
N LEU A 50 -15.50 2.99 -11.85
CA LEU A 50 -15.63 2.21 -13.09
C LEU A 50 -16.86 1.29 -13.07
N ALA A 51 -17.19 0.66 -11.94
CA ALA A 51 -18.41 -0.14 -11.80
C ALA A 51 -19.68 0.73 -11.92
N LEU A 52 -19.65 1.92 -11.33
CA LEU A 52 -20.74 2.89 -11.43
C LEU A 52 -20.89 3.46 -12.84
N LEU A 53 -19.77 3.65 -13.57
CA LEU A 53 -19.79 4.00 -14.99
C LEU A 53 -20.38 2.85 -15.82
N TYR A 54 -19.99 1.60 -15.55
CA TYR A 54 -20.53 0.41 -16.22
C TYR A 54 -22.04 0.30 -16.03
N GLN A 55 -22.52 0.48 -14.80
CA GLN A 55 -23.96 0.45 -14.51
C GLN A 55 -24.70 1.56 -15.28
N GLY A 56 -24.16 2.78 -15.32
CA GLY A 56 -24.74 3.88 -16.11
C GLY A 56 -24.76 3.57 -17.61
N PHE A 57 -23.69 3.02 -18.15
CA PHE A 57 -23.59 2.64 -19.56
C PHE A 57 -24.54 1.48 -19.91
N SER A 58 -24.68 0.49 -19.02
CA SER A 58 -25.66 -0.59 -19.16
C SER A 58 -27.10 -0.06 -19.12
N GLY A 59 -27.38 0.92 -18.24
CA GLY A 59 -28.68 1.59 -18.20
C GLY A 59 -29.00 2.32 -19.50
N LEU A 60 -28.02 3.03 -20.08
CA LEU A 60 -28.15 3.64 -21.40
C LEU A 60 -28.44 2.60 -22.49
N ALA A 61 -27.67 1.50 -22.55
CA ALA A 61 -27.89 0.42 -23.51
C ALA A 61 -29.32 -0.17 -23.38
N GLY A 62 -29.79 -0.36 -22.14
CA GLY A 62 -31.17 -0.77 -21.87
C GLY A 62 -32.21 0.22 -22.36
N ALA A 63 -32.02 1.52 -22.11
CA ALA A 63 -32.93 2.58 -22.57
C ALA A 63 -32.98 2.65 -24.11
N ILE A 64 -31.86 2.47 -24.79
CA ILE A 64 -31.79 2.40 -26.26
C ILE A 64 -32.55 1.17 -26.79
N SER A 65 -32.35 0.01 -26.16
CA SER A 65 -33.06 -1.22 -26.52
C SER A 65 -34.58 -1.08 -26.36
N ILE A 66 -35.04 -0.41 -25.30
CA ILE A 66 -36.45 -0.07 -25.11
C ILE A 66 -36.93 0.90 -26.20
N ALA A 67 -36.19 1.99 -26.47
CA ALA A 67 -36.54 2.99 -27.47
C ALA A 67 -36.63 2.38 -28.89
N LYS A 68 -35.78 1.40 -29.20
CA LYS A 68 -35.81 0.64 -30.45
C LYS A 68 -37.10 -0.17 -30.63
N ASN A 69 -37.61 -0.76 -29.55
CA ASN A 69 -38.81 -1.61 -29.60
C ASN A 69 -40.11 -0.80 -29.48
N ILE A 70 -40.07 0.30 -28.72
CA ILE A 70 -41.20 1.20 -28.47
C ILE A 70 -40.72 2.64 -28.70
N PRO A 71 -40.65 3.10 -29.97
CA PRO A 71 -40.16 4.43 -30.29
C PRO A 71 -41.12 5.51 -29.78
N SER A 72 -40.63 6.38 -28.89
CA SER A 72 -41.36 7.58 -28.47
C SER A 72 -40.38 8.71 -28.20
N LYS A 73 -40.85 9.96 -28.33
CA LYS A 73 -40.04 11.14 -28.03
C LYS A 73 -39.48 11.10 -26.61
N GLN A 74 -40.30 10.69 -25.64
CA GLN A 74 -39.90 10.54 -24.25
C GLN A 74 -38.75 9.53 -24.07
N ARG A 75 -38.78 8.37 -24.75
CA ARG A 75 -37.73 7.36 -24.67
C ARG A 75 -36.42 7.83 -25.31
N LEU A 76 -36.52 8.59 -26.40
CA LEU A 76 -35.35 9.19 -27.03
C LEU A 76 -34.71 10.25 -26.13
N ASP A 77 -35.52 11.07 -25.47
CA ASP A 77 -35.05 12.08 -24.53
C ASP A 77 -34.43 11.45 -23.27
N GLU A 78 -35.01 10.36 -22.77
CA GLU A 78 -34.44 9.53 -21.70
C GLU A 78 -33.05 8.98 -22.09
N ALA A 79 -32.93 8.37 -23.28
CA ALA A 79 -31.66 7.86 -23.78
C ALA A 79 -30.61 8.97 -23.96
N ARG A 80 -31.01 10.16 -24.42
CA ARG A 80 -30.12 11.33 -24.53
C ARG A 80 -29.62 11.79 -23.16
N ALA A 81 -30.50 11.88 -22.17
CA ALA A 81 -30.14 12.29 -20.82
C ALA A 81 -29.16 11.29 -20.18
N LEU A 82 -29.39 9.98 -20.39
CA LEU A 82 -28.47 8.93 -19.92
C LEU A 82 -27.11 9.01 -20.64
N ALA A 83 -27.09 9.24 -21.95
CA ALA A 83 -25.84 9.40 -22.70
C ALA A 83 -25.00 10.57 -22.18
N GLN A 84 -25.64 11.72 -21.94
CA GLN A 84 -24.97 12.88 -21.33
C GLN A 84 -24.45 12.60 -19.92
N THR A 85 -25.23 11.87 -19.11
CA THR A 85 -24.83 11.49 -17.75
C THR A 85 -23.60 10.58 -17.76
N VAL A 86 -23.59 9.57 -18.63
CA VAL A 86 -22.45 8.66 -18.82
C VAL A 86 -21.22 9.43 -19.30
N ASN A 87 -21.38 10.34 -20.27
CA ASN A 87 -20.28 11.17 -20.78
C ASN A 87 -19.70 12.10 -19.71
N LYS A 88 -20.55 12.73 -18.89
CA LYS A 88 -20.10 13.55 -17.75
C LYS A 88 -19.28 12.71 -16.76
N ARG A 89 -19.76 11.51 -16.42
CA ARG A 89 -19.05 10.61 -15.49
C ARG A 89 -17.73 10.13 -16.07
N LEU A 90 -17.69 9.83 -17.36
CA LEU A 90 -16.47 9.46 -18.06
C LEU A 90 -15.41 10.58 -18.01
N LYS A 91 -15.83 11.84 -18.20
CA LYS A 91 -14.94 13.00 -18.07
C LYS A 91 -14.46 13.23 -16.64
N GLN A 92 -15.29 12.96 -15.64
CA GLN A 92 -14.88 13.03 -14.24
C GLN A 92 -13.77 12.01 -13.95
N ILE A 93 -13.98 10.74 -14.32
CA ILE A 93 -12.97 9.68 -14.17
C ILE A 93 -11.66 10.07 -14.88
N ARG A 94 -11.75 10.64 -16.08
CA ARG A 94 -10.59 11.14 -16.85
C ARG A 94 -9.78 12.20 -16.08
N ASN A 95 -10.46 13.09 -15.36
CA ASN A 95 -9.82 14.19 -14.65
C ASN A 95 -9.31 13.78 -13.25
N THR A 96 -9.94 12.76 -12.64
CA THR A 96 -9.60 12.29 -11.30
C THR A 96 -8.40 11.33 -11.30
N TYR A 97 -8.25 10.51 -12.33
CA TYR A 97 -7.23 9.47 -12.37
C TYR A 97 -6.18 9.75 -13.44
N ASN A 98 -4.90 9.79 -13.06
CA ASN A 98 -3.81 9.88 -14.03
C ASN A 98 -3.66 8.54 -14.77
N PHE A 99 -3.86 8.56 -16.08
CA PHE A 99 -3.96 7.35 -16.92
C PHE A 99 -2.67 6.52 -17.00
N ASP A 100 -1.54 7.09 -16.61
CA ASP A 100 -0.24 6.43 -16.59
C ASP A 100 -0.10 5.42 -15.43
N ASN A 101 -0.82 5.62 -14.33
CA ASN A 101 -0.73 4.73 -13.16
C ASN A 101 -1.81 3.63 -13.13
N LEU A 102 -2.80 3.68 -14.02
CA LEU A 102 -4.03 2.90 -13.87
C LEU A 102 -4.53 2.34 -15.21
N ILE A 103 -3.84 1.30 -15.69
CA ILE A 103 -4.04 0.59 -16.97
C ILE A 103 -5.53 0.31 -17.30
N GLY A 104 -6.37 0.05 -16.29
CA GLY A 104 -7.80 -0.23 -16.47
C GLY A 104 -8.65 0.96 -16.92
N ALA A 105 -8.47 2.16 -16.34
CA ALA A 105 -9.29 3.33 -16.67
C ALA A 105 -9.00 3.85 -18.08
N SER A 106 -7.74 3.84 -18.50
CA SER A 106 -7.29 4.26 -19.83
C SER A 106 -7.91 3.39 -20.91
N ALA A 107 -7.84 2.06 -20.73
CA ALA A 107 -8.41 1.09 -21.66
C ALA A 107 -9.94 1.22 -21.77
N ILE A 108 -10.64 1.39 -20.63
CA ILE A 108 -12.09 1.58 -20.62
C ILE A 108 -12.45 2.91 -21.32
N HIS A 109 -11.74 4.00 -21.03
CA HIS A 109 -11.98 5.29 -21.67
C HIS A 109 -11.80 5.22 -23.19
N ALA A 110 -10.76 4.53 -23.68
CA ALA A 110 -10.49 4.36 -25.10
C ALA A 110 -11.61 3.65 -25.87
N ILE A 111 -12.42 2.81 -25.19
CA ILE A 111 -13.56 2.11 -25.79
C ILE A 111 -14.87 2.88 -25.60
N VAL A 112 -15.11 3.39 -24.39
CA VAL A 112 -16.38 4.02 -24.01
C VAL A 112 -16.52 5.43 -24.60
N SER A 113 -15.42 6.20 -24.64
CA SER A 113 -15.44 7.57 -25.17
C SER A 113 -15.91 7.66 -26.62
N PRO A 114 -15.32 6.94 -27.59
CA PRO A 114 -15.81 6.99 -28.97
C PRO A 114 -17.23 6.44 -29.10
N ALA A 115 -17.58 5.39 -28.35
CA ALA A 115 -18.94 4.83 -28.38
C ALA A 115 -19.98 5.85 -27.89
N ILE A 116 -19.71 6.57 -26.79
CA ILE A 116 -20.65 7.56 -26.25
C ILE A 116 -20.77 8.76 -27.18
N PHE A 117 -19.66 9.18 -27.81
CA PHE A 117 -19.67 10.25 -28.80
C PHE A 117 -20.57 9.90 -29.98
N ASP A 118 -20.42 8.69 -30.54
CA ASP A 118 -21.25 8.20 -31.63
C ASP A 118 -22.73 8.16 -31.23
N ILE A 119 -23.05 7.57 -30.07
CA ILE A 119 -24.42 7.45 -29.54
C ILE A 119 -25.05 8.83 -29.36
N GLU A 120 -24.35 9.78 -28.73
CA GLU A 120 -24.85 11.14 -28.53
C GLU A 120 -25.08 11.88 -29.85
N ARG A 121 -24.18 11.69 -30.82
CA ARG A 121 -24.31 12.28 -32.15
C ARG A 121 -25.53 11.73 -32.86
N TRP A 122 -25.68 10.40 -32.90
CA TRP A 122 -26.76 9.73 -33.60
C TRP A 122 -28.12 9.96 -32.95
N LEU A 123 -28.19 10.04 -31.61
CA LEU A 123 -29.42 10.40 -30.91
C LEU A 123 -29.84 11.85 -31.16
N ARG A 124 -28.92 12.77 -31.45
CA ARG A 124 -29.24 14.18 -31.75
C ARG A 124 -29.58 14.40 -33.21
N ALA A 125 -28.69 13.99 -34.10
CA ALA A 125 -28.73 14.36 -35.52
C ALA A 125 -29.22 13.23 -36.43
N GLY A 126 -29.35 12.00 -35.92
CA GLY A 126 -29.54 10.83 -36.78
C GLY A 126 -28.24 10.45 -37.49
N VAL A 127 -28.38 9.69 -38.59
CA VAL A 127 -27.27 9.18 -39.39
C VAL A 127 -27.64 9.25 -40.87
N TYR A 128 -26.85 9.99 -41.66
CA TYR A 128 -27.17 10.30 -43.06
C TYR A 128 -28.60 10.87 -43.18
N ASP A 129 -29.45 10.27 -44.02
CA ASP A 129 -30.84 10.70 -44.24
C ASP A 129 -31.85 10.08 -43.26
N PHE A 130 -31.38 9.32 -42.27
CA PHE A 130 -32.23 8.69 -41.28
C PHE A 130 -32.36 9.53 -40.02
N ALA A 131 -33.60 9.86 -39.67
CA ALA A 131 -33.93 10.58 -38.44
C ALA A 131 -33.49 9.79 -37.17
N PRO A 132 -33.15 10.48 -36.06
CA PRO A 132 -32.65 9.87 -34.82
C PRO A 132 -33.62 8.87 -34.17
N GLY A 133 -34.93 8.99 -34.41
CA GLY A 133 -35.95 8.06 -33.93
C GLY A 133 -36.27 6.92 -34.90
N SER A 134 -35.63 6.88 -36.08
CA SER A 134 -35.87 5.82 -37.05
C SER A 134 -35.35 4.48 -36.54
N ARG A 135 -36.02 3.39 -36.92
CA ARG A 135 -35.64 2.03 -36.51
C ARG A 135 -34.21 1.67 -36.93
N VAL A 136 -33.76 2.17 -38.08
CA VAL A 136 -32.40 1.96 -38.60
C VAL A 136 -31.36 2.59 -37.67
N VAL A 137 -31.55 3.86 -37.29
CA VAL A 137 -30.63 4.57 -36.40
C VAL A 137 -30.63 3.94 -35.00
N LEU A 138 -31.80 3.62 -34.46
CA LEU A 138 -31.89 2.98 -33.14
C LEU A 138 -31.24 1.59 -33.11
N ASN A 139 -31.36 0.81 -34.18
CA ASN A 139 -30.63 -0.47 -34.32
C ASN A 139 -29.11 -0.27 -34.36
N LEU A 140 -28.63 0.77 -35.04
CA LEU A 140 -27.20 1.06 -35.11
C LEU A 140 -26.66 1.49 -33.74
N ILE A 141 -27.38 2.38 -33.05
CA ILE A 141 -27.05 2.83 -31.70
C ILE A 141 -27.03 1.63 -30.73
N ASP A 142 -28.06 0.77 -30.78
CA ASP A 142 -28.18 -0.45 -29.96
C ASP A 142 -26.96 -1.38 -30.14
N ARG A 143 -26.58 -1.67 -31.39
CA ARG A 143 -25.39 -2.49 -31.68
C ARG A 143 -24.09 -1.85 -31.20
N ARG A 144 -23.95 -0.52 -31.35
CA ARG A 144 -22.77 0.22 -30.89
C ARG A 144 -22.66 0.19 -29.36
N ALA A 145 -23.77 0.39 -28.66
CA ALA A 145 -23.87 0.31 -27.21
C ALA A 145 -23.56 -1.11 -26.71
N ASP A 146 -24.19 -2.15 -27.27
CA ASP A 146 -23.96 -3.55 -26.88
C ASP A 146 -22.49 -3.97 -27.09
N THR A 147 -21.90 -3.61 -28.24
CA THR A 147 -20.49 -3.93 -28.52
C THR A 147 -19.55 -3.27 -27.51
N ALA A 148 -19.78 -1.99 -27.19
CA ALA A 148 -18.99 -1.27 -26.22
C ALA A 148 -19.19 -1.83 -24.80
N LEU A 149 -20.42 -2.17 -24.43
CA LEU A 149 -20.77 -2.74 -23.12
C LEU A 149 -20.08 -4.08 -22.89
N LYS A 150 -20.07 -4.97 -23.89
CA LYS A 150 -19.37 -6.27 -23.83
C LYS A 150 -17.86 -6.09 -23.65
N LYS A 151 -17.25 -5.17 -24.39
CA LYS A 151 -15.81 -4.86 -24.26
C LYS A 151 -15.50 -4.25 -22.89
N PHE A 152 -16.36 -3.36 -22.40
CA PHE A 152 -16.25 -2.78 -21.06
C PHE A 152 -16.35 -3.89 -19.99
N ALA A 153 -17.38 -4.73 -20.03
CA ALA A 153 -17.54 -5.85 -19.08
C ALA A 153 -16.28 -6.72 -18.98
N ARG A 154 -15.68 -7.06 -20.13
CA ARG A 154 -14.43 -7.82 -20.19
C ARG A 154 -13.27 -7.08 -19.50
N LEU A 155 -13.06 -5.81 -19.81
CA LEU A 155 -11.99 -5.01 -19.19
C LEU A 155 -12.22 -4.79 -17.70
N LEU A 156 -13.46 -4.59 -17.27
CA LEU A 156 -13.80 -4.44 -15.85
C LEU A 156 -13.53 -5.74 -15.07
N SER A 157 -13.83 -6.91 -15.66
CA SER A 157 -13.49 -8.21 -15.08
C SER A 157 -11.97 -8.38 -14.96
N GLN A 158 -11.22 -8.05 -16.02
CA GLN A 158 -9.75 -8.13 -16.02
C GLN A 158 -9.12 -7.17 -15.00
N ALA A 159 -9.67 -5.96 -14.87
CA ALA A 159 -9.23 -5.00 -13.86
C ALA A 159 -9.45 -5.54 -12.44
N ARG A 160 -10.61 -6.15 -12.16
CA ARG A 160 -10.92 -6.77 -10.86
C ARG A 160 -10.03 -7.97 -10.53
N GLU A 161 -9.76 -8.84 -11.51
CA GLU A 161 -8.82 -9.95 -11.35
C GLU A 161 -7.41 -9.44 -11.04
N THR A 162 -6.99 -8.37 -11.70
CA THR A 162 -5.68 -7.74 -11.45
C THR A 162 -5.62 -7.10 -10.06
N ALA A 163 -6.66 -6.36 -9.66
CA ALA A 163 -6.73 -5.73 -8.34
C ALA A 163 -6.72 -6.76 -7.20
N THR A 164 -7.48 -7.85 -7.32
CA THR A 164 -7.42 -8.95 -6.34
C THR A 164 -6.04 -9.61 -6.25
N GLY A 165 -5.30 -9.68 -7.36
CA GLY A 165 -3.89 -10.05 -7.38
C GLY A 165 -2.99 -9.07 -6.63
N ILE A 166 -3.17 -7.77 -6.85
CA ILE A 166 -2.44 -6.69 -6.17
C ILE A 166 -2.72 -6.71 -4.66
N TYR A 167 -3.97 -6.85 -4.22
CA TYR A 167 -4.31 -6.95 -2.79
C TYR A 167 -3.65 -8.16 -2.11
N ARG A 168 -3.58 -9.32 -2.80
CA ARG A 168 -2.87 -10.51 -2.29
C ARG A 168 -1.36 -10.29 -2.20
N GLN A 169 -0.75 -9.61 -3.17
CA GLN A 169 0.68 -9.28 -3.12
C GLN A 169 0.98 -8.24 -2.02
N GLN A 170 0.13 -7.22 -1.86
CA GLN A 170 0.27 -6.22 -0.80
C GLN A 170 0.11 -6.83 0.60
N GLY A 171 -0.80 -7.78 0.79
CA GLY A 171 -0.91 -8.52 2.05
C GLY A 171 0.40 -9.25 2.44
N LYS A 172 1.09 -9.83 1.44
CA LYS A 172 2.40 -10.46 1.65
C LYS A 172 3.50 -9.43 1.94
N ARG A 173 3.48 -8.27 1.27
CA ARG A 173 4.44 -7.17 1.51
C ARG A 173 4.27 -6.55 2.89
N ILE A 174 3.04 -6.32 3.36
CA ILE A 174 2.75 -5.85 4.72
C ILE A 174 3.22 -6.85 5.77
N GLN A 175 3.05 -8.16 5.53
CA GLN A 175 3.61 -9.19 6.41
C GLN A 175 5.14 -9.18 6.43
N GLN A 176 5.80 -9.01 5.28
CA GLN A 176 7.26 -8.89 5.21
C GLN A 176 7.76 -7.62 5.92
N LEU A 177 7.06 -6.49 5.77
CA LEU A 177 7.35 -5.25 6.48
C LEU A 177 7.22 -5.46 8.00
N ARG A 178 6.10 -6.03 8.48
CA ARG A 178 5.93 -6.37 9.90
C ARG A 178 7.04 -7.28 10.41
N ARG A 179 7.41 -8.30 9.65
CA ARG A 179 8.50 -9.22 10.03
C ARG A 179 9.83 -8.49 10.14
N THR A 180 10.13 -7.61 9.19
CA THR A 180 11.38 -6.85 9.15
C THR A 180 11.44 -5.81 10.28
N VAL A 181 10.34 -5.09 10.53
CA VAL A 181 10.21 -4.15 11.66
C VAL A 181 10.35 -4.88 13.00
N ASN A 182 9.72 -6.06 13.15
CA ASN A 182 9.85 -6.85 14.38
C ASN A 182 11.28 -7.36 14.60
N LEU A 183 11.98 -7.78 13.54
CA LEU A 183 13.38 -8.18 13.62
C LEU A 183 14.29 -7.01 14.02
N LEU A 184 14.04 -5.82 13.45
CA LEU A 184 14.76 -4.60 13.81
C LEU A 184 14.51 -4.18 15.26
N LEU A 185 13.26 -4.19 15.72
CA LEU A 185 12.92 -3.91 17.11
C LEU A 185 13.56 -4.93 18.07
N GLY A 186 13.58 -6.21 17.70
CA GLY A 186 14.28 -7.25 18.44
C GLY A 186 15.79 -7.01 18.52
N PHE A 187 16.42 -6.65 17.40
CA PHE A 187 17.84 -6.31 17.35
C PHE A 187 18.19 -5.09 18.21
N MET A 188 17.40 -4.02 18.11
CA MET A 188 17.56 -2.81 18.94
C MET A 188 17.38 -3.12 20.43
N SER A 189 16.40 -3.95 20.80
CA SER A 189 16.19 -4.36 22.19
C SER A 189 17.38 -5.15 22.74
N ALA A 190 17.91 -6.09 21.95
CA ALA A 190 19.11 -6.85 22.32
C ALA A 190 20.34 -5.94 22.50
N MET A 191 20.50 -4.94 21.62
CA MET A 191 21.58 -3.94 21.73
C MET A 191 21.48 -3.11 23.02
N ILE A 192 20.28 -2.65 23.38
CA ILE A 192 20.04 -1.90 24.62
C ILE A 192 20.40 -2.76 25.84
N ILE A 193 19.97 -4.02 25.87
CA ILE A 193 20.29 -4.95 26.97
C ILE A 193 21.81 -5.15 27.06
N ALA A 194 22.50 -5.34 25.94
CA ALA A 194 23.95 -5.48 25.91
C ALA A 194 24.66 -4.23 26.46
N LEU A 195 24.19 -3.03 26.12
CA LEU A 195 24.72 -1.76 26.66
C LEU A 195 24.49 -1.63 28.17
N ILE A 196 23.31 -2.03 28.67
CA ILE A 196 23.01 -2.01 30.11
C ILE A 196 23.92 -2.98 30.86
N VAL A 197 24.12 -4.20 30.35
CA VAL A 197 25.03 -5.19 30.95
C VAL A 197 26.47 -4.66 30.96
N LEU A 198 26.92 -4.06 29.86
CA LEU A 198 28.25 -3.47 29.75
C LEU A 198 28.43 -2.31 30.73
N TYR A 199 27.48 -1.38 30.80
CA TYR A 199 27.50 -0.27 31.75
C TYR A 199 27.54 -0.78 33.20
N SER A 200 26.76 -1.81 33.51
CA SER A 200 26.74 -2.46 34.81
C SER A 200 28.07 -3.13 35.14
N ALA A 201 28.73 -3.74 34.16
CA ALA A 201 30.05 -4.37 34.32
C ALA A 201 31.16 -3.34 34.54
N ILE A 202 31.08 -2.17 33.88
CA ILE A 202 32.02 -1.06 34.08
C ILE A 202 31.79 -0.37 35.45
N LYS A 203 30.53 -0.25 35.88
CA LYS A 203 30.16 0.42 37.14
C LYS A 203 30.42 -0.44 38.39
N ARG A 204 30.63 -1.76 38.26
CA ARG A 204 31.03 -2.62 39.40
C ARG A 204 32.40 -2.17 39.92
N PRO A 205 32.48 -1.47 41.07
CA PRO A 205 33.77 -1.13 41.65
C PRO A 205 34.41 -2.44 42.11
N SER A 206 35.71 -2.58 41.87
CA SER A 206 36.53 -3.72 42.28
C SER A 206 36.68 -3.78 43.81
N GLY A 207 35.58 -3.96 44.54
CA GLY A 207 35.57 -4.13 45.98
C GLY A 207 35.74 -5.59 46.37
N ARG A 208 36.87 -6.23 46.01
CA ARG A 208 37.31 -7.51 46.60
C ARG A 208 38.77 -7.79 46.25
N LEU A 209 39.66 -7.50 47.21
CA LEU A 209 40.58 -8.44 47.89
C LEU A 209 41.83 -7.70 48.39
N SER A 210 42.08 -7.67 49.71
CA SER A 210 43.21 -8.40 50.33
C SER A 210 43.55 -7.92 51.75
N THR A 211 43.51 -8.85 52.71
CA THR A 211 44.55 -9.11 53.74
C THR A 211 44.13 -10.38 54.48
N ARG A 212 44.39 -11.57 53.91
CA ARG A 212 45.58 -12.43 54.05
C ARG A 212 45.81 -12.92 55.50
N ARG A 213 45.55 -14.21 55.69
CA ARG A 213 45.86 -15.04 56.87
C ARG A 213 47.39 -15.29 57.00
N THR A 214 47.90 -15.09 58.23
CA THR A 214 48.87 -15.89 59.05
C THR A 214 50.33 -16.11 58.59
N PRO A 215 51.32 -16.16 59.53
CA PRO A 215 51.65 -17.44 60.19
C PRO A 215 51.99 -17.38 61.70
N ARG A 216 51.87 -18.57 62.30
CA ARG A 216 52.19 -19.07 63.64
C ARG A 216 53.70 -19.11 63.91
N ASN A 217 54.18 -18.68 65.08
CA ASN A 217 55.26 -19.37 65.80
C ASN A 217 55.31 -18.98 67.28
N GLY A 218 55.52 -19.96 68.17
CA GLY A 218 55.62 -19.77 69.62
C GLY A 218 56.94 -20.25 70.20
N ARG A 219 57.31 -19.75 71.40
CA ARG A 219 57.85 -20.50 72.56
C ARG A 219 58.40 -19.56 73.66
N ALA A 220 58.17 -20.03 74.90
CA ALA A 220 58.90 -19.82 76.17
C ALA A 220 58.87 -18.40 76.80
N GLY A 221 58.64 -18.17 78.09
CA GLY A 221 58.61 -18.99 79.31
C GLY A 221 58.36 -18.06 80.54
N PRO A 222 58.39 -18.56 81.79
CA PRO A 222 57.51 -18.11 82.89
C PRO A 222 58.17 -17.19 83.93
N ARG A 223 57.35 -16.45 84.71
CA ARG A 223 57.60 -15.90 86.08
C ARG A 223 56.29 -15.27 86.59
N ALA A 224 55.58 -15.86 87.54
CA ALA A 224 55.81 -15.78 88.99
C ALA A 224 55.83 -14.34 89.54
N ASN A 225 54.94 -14.12 90.51
CA ASN A 225 55.14 -13.35 91.74
C ASN A 225 54.58 -11.91 91.90
N PHE A 226 53.72 -11.82 92.93
CA PHE A 226 53.55 -10.79 93.97
C PHE A 226 52.42 -9.75 93.84
N TRP A 227 51.50 -9.83 94.82
CA TRP A 227 50.69 -8.75 95.38
C TRP A 227 51.56 -7.68 96.03
N PRO A 228 51.02 -6.47 96.26
CA PRO A 228 50.86 -6.05 97.64
C PRO A 228 49.57 -5.27 97.96
N ILE A 229 49.07 -5.54 99.17
CA ILE A 229 48.33 -4.69 100.14
C ILE A 229 47.00 -4.09 99.69
#